data_AF-A0A3C1BL61-F1
#
_entry.id   AF-A0A3C1BL61-F1
#
_cell.length_a   1.000
_cell.length_b   1.000
_cell.length_c   1.000
_cell.angle_alpha   90.00
_cell.angle_beta   90.00
_cell.angle_gamma   90.00
#
_symmetry.space_group_name_H-M   'P 1'
#
loop_
_entity.id
_entity.type
_entity.pdbx_description
1 polymer ?
#
loop_
_entity_poly.entity_id
_entity_poly.type
_entity_poly.pdbx_seq_one_letter_code
_entity_poly.pdbx_strand_id
1 'polypeptide(L)'
;AADAATDTTSTDTAATDTASGSQSAAQAGAQAIDTTPAPSKVEIRATRRTWMRLENAQGRVLFSSVIDEGEGFELPDDMNYILATRDAGALTYFVNNQAVAPVGRRGQILTNRNLKRPDIAAQAQ
;
A
#
# COMPACT_ATOMS: atom_id res chain seq x y z
N ALA A 1 40.91 48.34 -48.82
CA ALA A 1 39.64 49.09 -48.91
C ALA A 1 38.64 48.34 -48.05
N ALA A 2 38.35 48.85 -46.85
CA ALA A 2 37.17 49.68 -46.50
C ALA A 2 36.07 48.74 -45.96
N ASP A 3 35.88 48.58 -44.65
CA ASP A 3 35.37 49.49 -43.60
C ASP A 3 33.85 49.74 -43.65
N ALA A 4 33.22 49.52 -42.47
CA ALA A 4 31.89 49.97 -41.99
C ALA A 4 30.62 49.44 -42.72
N ALA A 5 29.44 49.27 -42.11
CA ALA A 5 28.88 49.76 -40.85
C ALA A 5 27.66 48.91 -40.41
N THR A 6 27.40 48.89 -39.10
CA THR A 6 26.10 49.00 -38.37
C THR A 6 24.82 48.35 -38.93
N ASP A 7 24.08 47.61 -38.08
CA ASP A 7 22.92 48.20 -37.37
C ASP A 7 22.38 47.27 -36.27
N THR A 8 22.03 47.91 -35.16
CA THR A 8 21.34 47.38 -33.98
C THR A 8 19.84 47.32 -34.18
N THR A 9 19.18 46.42 -33.43
CA THR A 9 17.77 46.46 -32.98
C THR A 9 16.83 45.48 -33.68
N SER A 10 16.34 44.48 -32.94
CA SER A 10 14.92 44.37 -32.58
C SER A 10 14.69 43.23 -31.59
N THR A 11 14.06 43.61 -30.49
CA THR A 11 13.43 42.80 -29.44
C THR A 11 12.28 41.95 -29.96
N ASP A 12 12.15 40.69 -29.53
CA ASP A 12 10.85 40.06 -29.23
C ASP A 12 10.99 38.79 -28.36
N THR A 13 10.46 38.88 -27.14
CA THR A 13 9.47 38.02 -26.47
C THR A 13 9.50 36.47 -26.59
N ALA A 14 9.09 35.85 -25.47
CA ALA A 14 8.58 34.48 -25.29
C ALA A 14 9.64 33.36 -25.09
N ALA A 15 9.52 32.44 -24.14
CA ALA A 15 8.50 32.19 -23.14
C ALA A 15 9.14 31.42 -21.97
N THR A 16 8.64 31.72 -20.77
CA THR A 16 8.58 30.82 -19.63
C THR A 16 7.96 29.49 -20.07
N ASP A 17 8.70 28.38 -19.96
CA ASP A 17 8.19 27.12 -19.39
C ASP A 17 9.35 26.12 -19.26
N THR A 18 9.82 25.94 -18.03
CA THR A 18 10.34 24.62 -17.66
C THR A 18 9.48 24.19 -16.49
N ALA A 19 8.28 23.71 -16.84
CA ALA A 19 7.47 22.89 -15.97
C ALA A 19 8.28 21.66 -15.53
N SER A 20 8.98 21.80 -14.40
CA SER A 20 9.40 20.65 -13.58
C SER A 20 8.16 20.13 -12.86
N GLY A 21 7.31 19.45 -13.61
CA GLY A 21 6.19 18.67 -13.11
C GLY A 21 6.67 17.26 -12.76
N SER A 22 7.18 17.07 -11.55
CA SER A 22 7.24 15.78 -10.84
C SER A 22 7.82 16.06 -9.43
N GLN A 23 7.18 15.80 -8.29
CA GLN A 23 5.98 15.05 -7.95
C GLN A 23 5.38 15.67 -6.69
N SER A 24 4.10 16.06 -6.77
CA SER A 24 3.25 16.10 -5.59
C SER A 24 2.96 14.67 -5.16
N ALA A 25 3.36 14.30 -3.94
CA ALA A 25 2.52 13.56 -3.01
C ALA A 25 3.20 13.57 -1.64
N ALA A 26 2.75 14.49 -0.81
CA ALA A 26 2.93 14.42 0.63
C ALA A 26 2.41 13.08 1.17
N GLN A 27 3.16 12.48 2.09
CA GLN A 27 2.64 11.67 3.20
C GLN A 27 3.74 11.67 4.26
N ALA A 28 3.82 12.74 5.04
CA ALA A 28 3.08 12.93 6.29
C ALA A 28 3.64 12.07 7.42
N GLY A 29 4.39 12.73 8.31
CA GLY A 29 4.47 12.41 9.73
C GLY A 29 5.12 11.08 10.07
N ALA A 30 6.40 11.14 10.45
CA ALA A 30 6.88 10.30 11.53
C ALA A 30 6.04 10.61 12.78
N GLN A 31 4.92 9.90 12.95
CA GLN A 31 4.13 9.98 14.15
C GLN A 31 4.81 9.11 15.19
N ALA A 32 5.27 9.76 16.25
CA ALA A 32 5.68 9.12 17.49
C ALA A 32 4.63 8.07 17.87
N ILE A 33 5.04 6.81 17.91
CA ILE A 33 4.21 5.73 18.39
C ILE A 33 4.15 5.82 19.92
N ASP A 34 3.15 6.54 20.40
CA ASP A 34 2.68 6.44 21.77
C ASP A 34 2.32 4.99 22.06
N THR A 35 3.11 4.39 22.95
CA THR A 35 2.90 3.09 23.58
C THR A 35 1.57 3.08 24.35
N THR A 36 0.50 2.68 23.69
CA THR A 36 -0.71 2.11 24.29
C THR A 36 -1.27 1.11 23.28
N PRO A 37 -1.47 -0.17 23.60
CA PRO A 37 -2.07 -1.12 22.68
C PRO A 37 -3.56 -0.79 22.53
N ALA A 38 -3.86 0.24 21.74
CA ALA A 38 -5.18 0.46 21.20
C ALA A 38 -5.58 -0.80 20.39
N PRO A 39 -6.88 -1.14 20.32
CA PRO A 39 -7.35 -2.27 19.52
C PRO A 39 -6.95 -2.02 18.06
N SER A 40 -5.81 -2.59 17.66
CA SER A 40 -5.22 -2.33 16.37
C SER A 40 -6.13 -2.97 15.34
N LYS A 41 -6.85 -2.14 14.59
CA LYS A 41 -7.70 -2.61 13.50
C LYS A 41 -6.80 -3.16 12.42
N VAL A 42 -6.83 -4.48 12.24
CA VAL A 42 -6.05 -5.16 11.22
C VAL A 42 -6.98 -5.50 10.07
N GLU A 43 -6.65 -5.05 8.87
CA GLU A 43 -7.33 -5.37 7.63
C GLU A 43 -6.35 -6.01 6.65
N ILE A 44 -6.84 -6.93 5.83
CA ILE A 44 -6.12 -7.48 4.70
C ILE A 44 -6.80 -6.95 3.45
N ARG A 45 -6.05 -6.26 2.59
CA ARG A 45 -6.58 -5.75 1.33
C ARG A 45 -5.78 -6.31 0.16
N ALA A 46 -6.49 -6.70 -0.88
CA ALA A 46 -5.89 -7.05 -2.14
C ALA A 46 -5.45 -5.79 -2.90
N THR A 47 -4.23 -5.82 -3.41
CA THR A 47 -3.70 -4.86 -4.37
C THR A 47 -3.89 -5.36 -5.80
N ARG A 48 -4.26 -6.63 -6.00
CA ARG A 48 -4.51 -7.23 -7.31
C ARG A 48 -5.51 -8.36 -7.18
N ARG A 49 -6.17 -8.71 -8.28
CA ARG A 49 -7.11 -9.83 -8.34
C ARG A 49 -6.48 -11.13 -7.85
N THR A 50 -6.98 -11.66 -6.75
CA THR A 50 -6.49 -12.90 -6.14
C THR A 50 -7.60 -13.64 -5.41
N TRP A 51 -7.44 -14.95 -5.26
CA TRP A 51 -8.36 -15.73 -4.44
C TRP A 51 -7.92 -15.65 -2.98
N MET A 52 -8.81 -15.22 -2.09
CA MET A 52 -8.58 -15.14 -0.66
C MET A 52 -9.61 -16.00 0.09
N ARG A 53 -9.11 -16.86 0.96
CA ARG A 53 -9.89 -17.63 1.90
C ARG A 53 -9.38 -17.39 3.31
N LEU A 54 -10.31 -17.05 4.20
CA LEU A 54 -10.08 -16.83 5.61
C LEU A 54 -10.92 -17.83 6.39
N GLU A 55 -10.29 -18.51 7.33
CA GLU A 55 -10.91 -19.49 8.20
C GLU A 55 -10.62 -19.13 9.65
N ASN A 56 -11.47 -19.55 10.58
CA ASN A 56 -11.18 -19.42 12.00
C ASN A 56 -10.26 -20.56 12.49
N ALA A 57 -9.79 -20.44 13.73
CA ALA A 57 -8.98 -21.47 14.41
C ALA A 57 -9.64 -22.85 14.49
N GLN A 58 -10.97 -22.91 14.36
CA GLN A 58 -11.77 -24.15 14.39
C GLN A 58 -11.93 -24.78 12.98
N GLY A 59 -11.36 -24.17 11.93
CA GLY A 59 -11.49 -24.64 10.54
C GLY A 59 -12.81 -24.24 9.86
N ARG A 60 -13.56 -23.30 10.43
CA ARG A 60 -14.74 -22.72 9.79
C ARG A 60 -14.31 -21.65 8.81
N VAL A 61 -14.63 -21.82 7.54
CA VAL A 61 -14.45 -20.79 6.51
C VAL A 61 -15.34 -19.60 6.84
N LEU A 62 -14.72 -18.46 7.14
CA LEU A 62 -15.40 -17.19 7.38
C LEU A 62 -15.58 -16.41 6.09
N PHE A 63 -14.58 -16.48 5.22
CA PHE A 63 -14.56 -15.81 3.93
C PHE A 63 -13.87 -16.69 2.92
N SER A 64 -14.39 -16.80 1.70
CA SER A 64 -13.71 -17.50 0.61
C SER A 64 -14.24 -16.96 -0.71
N SER A 65 -13.56 -15.94 -1.22
CA SER A 65 -13.93 -15.32 -2.49
C SER A 65 -12.70 -14.88 -3.28
N VAL A 66 -12.87 -14.70 -4.58
CA VAL A 66 -11.92 -13.94 -5.38
C VAL A 66 -12.19 -12.47 -5.10
N ILE A 67 -11.15 -11.75 -4.69
CA ILE A 67 -11.19 -10.32 -4.41
C ILE A 67 -10.33 -9.58 -5.43
N ASP A 68 -10.73 -8.37 -5.79
CA ASP A 68 -10.04 -7.50 -6.74
C ASP A 68 -9.21 -6.41 -6.02
N GLU A 69 -8.50 -5.57 -6.78
CA GLU A 69 -7.72 -4.47 -6.22
C GLU A 69 -8.61 -3.52 -5.38
N GLY A 70 -8.17 -3.22 -4.16
CA GLY A 70 -8.90 -2.40 -3.21
C GLY A 70 -9.87 -3.17 -2.31
N GLU A 71 -10.19 -4.42 -2.64
CA GLU A 71 -11.10 -5.25 -1.86
C GLU A 71 -10.36 -6.04 -0.79
N GLY A 72 -11.02 -6.32 0.33
CA GLY A 72 -10.34 -6.85 1.50
C GLY A 72 -11.27 -7.37 2.58
N PHE A 73 -10.67 -7.81 3.68
CA PHE A 73 -11.38 -8.27 4.86
C PHE A 73 -10.72 -7.68 6.11
N GLU A 74 -11.50 -6.96 6.92
CA GLU A 74 -11.11 -6.52 8.26
C GLU A 74 -11.18 -7.72 9.21
N LEU A 75 -10.24 -7.86 10.14
CA LEU A 75 -10.24 -8.89 11.18
C LEU A 75 -10.88 -8.32 12.46
N PRO A 76 -12.21 -8.44 12.67
CA PRO A 76 -12.91 -7.81 13.78
C PRO A 76 -12.62 -8.43 15.16
N ASP A 77 -12.15 -9.69 15.22
CA ASP A 77 -11.94 -10.43 16.47
C ASP A 77 -10.47 -10.80 16.72
N ASP A 78 -10.08 -10.94 18.00
CA ASP A 78 -8.71 -11.21 18.43
C ASP A 78 -8.53 -12.73 18.53
N MET A 79 -8.82 -13.40 17.43
CA MET A 79 -8.77 -14.86 17.33
C MET A 79 -7.76 -15.29 16.26
N ASN A 80 -7.41 -16.58 16.28
CA ASN A 80 -6.55 -17.12 15.24
C ASN A 80 -7.37 -17.27 13.96
N TYR A 81 -6.87 -16.68 12.89
CA TYR A 81 -7.38 -16.89 11.55
C TYR A 81 -6.39 -17.71 10.74
N ILE A 82 -6.87 -18.47 9.78
CA ILE A 82 -6.06 -19.17 8.80
C ILE A 82 -6.33 -18.52 7.46
N LEU A 83 -5.31 -17.91 6.88
CA LEU A 83 -5.37 -17.32 5.55
C LEU A 83 -4.81 -18.30 4.53
N ALA A 84 -5.59 -18.49 3.47
CA ALA A 84 -5.20 -19.14 2.24
C ALA A 84 -5.36 -18.15 1.08
N THR A 85 -4.32 -18.01 0.27
CA THR A 85 -4.30 -17.19 -0.94
C THR A 85 -3.41 -17.81 -2.00
N ARG A 86 -3.77 -17.63 -3.26
CA ARG A 86 -2.92 -18.05 -4.39
C ARG A 86 -1.76 -17.10 -4.64
N ASP A 87 -1.93 -15.83 -4.32
CA ASP A 87 -0.89 -14.82 -4.46
C ASP A 87 -0.86 -13.95 -3.21
N ALA A 88 0.12 -14.23 -2.35
CA ALA A 88 0.32 -13.48 -1.12
C ALA A 88 0.93 -12.09 -1.35
N GLY A 89 1.64 -11.87 -2.45
CA GLY A 89 2.16 -10.54 -2.80
C GLY A 89 1.08 -9.61 -3.37
N ALA A 90 -0.07 -10.16 -3.78
CA ALA A 90 -1.27 -9.42 -4.14
C ALA A 90 -2.08 -9.01 -2.92
N LEU A 91 -1.70 -9.41 -1.70
CA LEU A 91 -2.36 -9.00 -0.46
C LEU A 91 -1.41 -8.17 0.40
N THR A 92 -1.96 -7.16 1.05
CA THR A 92 -1.23 -6.27 1.97
C THR A 92 -1.99 -6.15 3.27
N TYR A 93 -1.26 -6.19 4.38
CA TYR A 93 -1.80 -5.89 5.70
C TYR A 93 -1.89 -4.38 5.89
N PHE A 94 -3.04 -3.94 6.39
CA PHE A 94 -3.31 -2.59 6.80
C PHE A 94 -3.60 -2.59 8.30
N VAL A 95 -2.93 -1.73 9.05
CA VAL A 95 -3.17 -1.55 10.48
C VAL A 95 -3.56 -0.10 10.70
N ASN A 96 -4.73 0.17 11.27
CA ASN A 96 -5.29 1.52 11.39
C ASN A 96 -5.26 2.29 10.06
N ASN A 97 -5.69 1.65 8.96
CA ASN A 97 -5.65 2.21 7.60
C ASN A 97 -4.26 2.47 7.01
N GLN A 98 -3.18 2.09 7.68
CA GLN A 98 -1.81 2.26 7.21
C GLN A 98 -1.28 0.94 6.65
N ALA A 99 -0.78 0.96 5.41
CA ALA A 99 -0.16 -0.22 4.81
C ALA A 99 1.12 -0.57 5.56
N VAL A 100 1.20 -1.79 6.06
CA VAL A 100 2.29 -2.22 6.94
C VAL A 100 3.30 -3.07 6.19
N ALA A 101 2.82 -4.21 5.72
CA ALA A 101 3.64 -5.22 5.08
C ALA A 101 2.78 -6.03 4.11
N PRO A 102 3.34 -6.48 2.98
CA PRO A 102 2.69 -7.46 2.14
C PRO A 102 2.51 -8.78 2.91
N VAL A 103 1.42 -9.49 2.64
CA VAL A 103 1.10 -10.77 3.28
C VAL A 103 2.17 -11.83 3.05
N GLY A 104 2.84 -11.75 1.90
CA GLY A 104 3.95 -12.61 1.58
C GLY A 104 4.68 -12.13 0.33
N ARG A 105 5.45 -13.04 -0.27
CA ARG A 105 6.20 -12.75 -1.49
C ARG A 105 5.28 -12.77 -2.71
N ARG A 106 5.63 -12.02 -3.75
CA ARG A 106 4.92 -12.05 -5.05
C ARG A 106 4.91 -13.47 -5.62
N GLY A 107 3.74 -13.97 -6.02
CA GLY A 107 3.58 -15.34 -6.53
C GLY A 107 3.63 -16.43 -5.47
N GLN A 108 3.74 -16.08 -4.18
CA GLN A 108 3.73 -17.08 -3.12
C GLN A 108 2.32 -17.54 -2.83
N ILE A 109 2.08 -18.84 -3.00
CA ILE A 109 0.84 -19.49 -2.58
C ILE A 109 0.94 -19.75 -1.08
N LEU A 110 -0.03 -19.25 -0.32
CA LEU A 110 -0.21 -19.57 1.09
C LEU A 110 -1.48 -20.41 1.22
N THR A 111 -1.44 -21.55 1.88
CA THR A 111 -2.62 -22.42 2.03
C THR A 111 -3.11 -22.50 3.47
N ASN A 112 -2.23 -22.27 4.46
CA ASN A 112 -2.58 -22.41 5.87
C ASN A 112 -1.77 -21.45 6.75
N ARG A 113 -1.71 -20.16 6.36
CA ARG A 113 -0.99 -19.15 7.12
C ARG A 113 -1.80 -18.79 8.36
N ASN A 114 -1.30 -19.19 9.53
CA ASN A 114 -1.88 -18.75 10.79
C ASN A 114 -1.63 -17.25 10.99
N LEU A 115 -2.71 -16.50 11.15
CA LEU A 115 -2.71 -15.07 11.39
C LEU A 115 -3.27 -14.78 12.76
N LYS A 116 -2.51 -13.99 13.51
CA LYS A 116 -2.94 -13.42 14.78
C LYS A 116 -2.96 -11.92 14.62
N ARG A 117 -4.04 -11.28 15.04
CA ARG A 117 -4.13 -9.83 15.10
C ARG A 117 -2.92 -9.18 15.81
N PRO A 118 -2.45 -9.66 16.98
CA PRO A 118 -1.28 -9.08 17.65
C PRO A 118 0.02 -9.31 16.88
N ASP A 119 0.16 -10.39 16.10
CA ASP A 119 1.36 -10.66 15.31
C ASP A 119 1.47 -9.68 14.12
N ILE A 120 0.35 -9.42 13.46
CA ILE A 120 0.29 -8.47 12.34
C ILE A 120 0.42 -7.03 12.85
N ALA A 121 -0.20 -6.71 13.98
CA ALA A 121 -0.04 -5.42 14.63
C ALA A 121 1.40 -5.19 15.12
N ALA A 122 2.07 -6.23 15.64
CA ALA A 122 3.48 -6.16 16.05
C ALA A 122 4.43 -5.98 14.87
N GLN A 123 4.11 -6.54 13.70
CA GLN A 123 4.87 -6.28 12.46
C GLN A 123 4.66 -4.85 11.91
N ALA A 124 3.74 -4.08 12.49
CA ALA A 124 3.51 -2.68 12.16
C ALA A 124 4.31 -1.67 12.97
N GLN A 125 5.07 -2.14 13.95
CA GLN A 125 5.90 -1.34 14.84
C GLN A 125 7.38 -1.56 14.51
#